data_AF-R0K7W7-F1
#
_entry.id   AF-R0K7W7-F1
#
_cell.length_a   1.000
_cell.length_b   1.000
_cell.length_c   1.000
_cell.angle_alpha   90.00
_cell.angle_beta   90.00
_cell.angle_gamma   90.00
#
_symmetry.space_group_name_H-M   'P 1'
#
loop_
_entity.id
_entity.type
_entity.pdbx_description
1 polymer ?
#
loop_
_entity_poly.entity_id
_entity_poly.type
_entity_poly.pdbx_seq_one_letter_code
_entity_poly.pdbx_strand_id
1 'polypeptide(L)' 'MAPNTNSYTRVLIVTLKSPPISKLTSQILELTGVNPRTVDRIYSRAIAAGFKLNVLSLKILPQHV' A
#
# COMPACT_ATOMS: atom_id res chain seq x y z
N MET A 1 9.66 20.17 -2.47
CA MET A 1 9.14 18.88 -1.96
C MET A 1 8.86 17.98 -3.16
N ALA A 2 9.37 16.75 -3.19
CA ALA A 2 9.18 15.86 -4.34
C ALA A 2 7.73 15.33 -4.39
N PRO A 3 7.00 15.43 -5.52
CA PRO A 3 5.53 15.33 -5.55
C PRO A 3 4.95 13.94 -5.20
N ASN A 4 5.78 12.91 -5.24
CA ASN A 4 5.41 11.49 -5.10
C ASN A 4 6.01 10.84 -3.84
N THR A 5 6.41 11.65 -2.88
CA THR A 5 7.17 11.22 -1.69
C THR A 5 6.51 11.63 -0.37
N ASN A 6 5.20 11.91 -0.37
CA ASN A 6 4.48 12.16 0.89
C ASN A 6 4.21 10.83 1.63
N SER A 7 4.11 10.88 2.96
CA SER A 7 3.86 9.71 3.81
C SER A 7 2.51 9.04 3.52
N TYR A 8 1.47 9.81 3.24
CA TYR A 8 0.12 9.32 2.93
C TYR A 8 0.09 8.45 1.66
N THR A 9 0.76 8.85 0.58
CA THR A 9 0.85 8.08 -0.66
C THR A 9 1.55 6.75 -0.42
N ARG A 10 2.61 6.73 0.40
CA ARG A 10 3.30 5.48 0.76
C ARG A 10 2.40 4.54 1.56
N VAL A 11 1.69 5.07 2.55
CA VAL A 11 0.74 4.29 3.36
C VAL A 11 -0.36 3.73 2.46
N LEU A 12 -0.98 4.55 1.61
CA LEU A 12 -2.01 4.12 0.68
C LEU A 12 -1.52 2.99 -0.23
N ILE A 13 -0.34 3.13 -0.82
CA ILE A 13 0.25 2.09 -1.69
C ILE A 13 0.47 0.78 -0.94
N VAL A 14 1.04 0.85 0.27
CA VAL A 14 1.26 -0.36 1.10
C VAL A 14 -0.09 -1.01 1.43
N THR A 15 -1.09 -0.23 1.85
CA THR A 15 -2.44 -0.73 2.15
C THR A 15 -3.10 -1.40 0.94
N LEU A 16 -3.07 -0.77 -0.23
CA LEU A 16 -3.68 -1.32 -1.45
C LEU A 16 -3.01 -2.62 -1.91
N LYS A 17 -1.69 -2.73 -1.73
CA LYS A 17 -0.90 -3.90 -2.12
C LYS A 17 -1.03 -5.06 -1.12
N SER A 18 -1.42 -4.76 0.11
CA SER A 18 -1.49 -5.74 1.19
C SER A 18 -2.84 -6.46 1.23
N PRO A 19 -2.89 -7.69 1.76
CA PRO A 19 -4.15 -8.34 2.10
C PRO A 19 -4.96 -7.53 3.11
N PRO A 20 -6.30 -7.50 2.99
CA PRO A 20 -7.11 -8.29 2.06
C PRO A 20 -7.30 -7.67 0.66
N ILE A 21 -6.81 -6.45 0.41
CA ILE A 21 -7.10 -5.72 -0.83
C ILE A 21 -6.32 -6.29 -2.02
N SER A 22 -5.03 -6.58 -1.83
CA SER A 22 -4.16 -7.29 -2.78
C SER A 22 -4.20 -6.77 -4.23
N LYS A 23 -4.23 -5.44 -4.44
CA LYS A 23 -4.27 -4.84 -5.78
C LYS A 23 -2.98 -5.09 -6.57
N LEU A 24 -3.15 -5.25 -7.88
CA LEU A 24 -2.01 -5.30 -8.81
C LEU A 24 -1.37 -3.91 -8.94
N THR A 25 -0.08 -3.86 -9.29
CA THR A 25 0.64 -2.59 -9.45
C THR A 25 0.02 -1.73 -10.57
N SER A 26 -0.51 -2.36 -11.63
CA SER A 26 -1.28 -1.69 -12.68
C SER A 26 -2.57 -1.04 -12.17
N GLN A 27 -3.31 -1.73 -11.31
CA GLN A 27 -4.52 -1.19 -10.69
C GLN A 27 -4.20 -0.04 -9.73
N ILE A 28 -3.08 -0.12 -9.01
CA ILE A 28 -2.62 0.98 -8.15
C ILE A 28 -2.24 2.21 -8.98
N LEU A 29 -1.61 2.02 -10.15
CA LEU A 29 -1.34 3.11 -11.09
C LEU A 29 -2.66 3.79 -11.50
N GLU A 30 -3.67 3.03 -11.91
CA GLU A 30 -4.97 3.58 -12.30
C GLU A 30 -5.65 4.36 -11.16
N LEU A 31 -5.56 3.87 -9.92
CA LEU A 31 -6.19 4.49 -8.75
C LEU A 31 -5.45 5.72 -8.21
N THR A 32 -4.13 5.78 -8.37
CA THR A 32 -3.28 6.78 -7.66
C THR A 32 -2.44 7.65 -8.59
N GLY A 33 -2.34 7.30 -9.88
CA GLY A 33 -1.43 7.93 -10.84
C GLY A 33 0.06 7.67 -10.56
N VAL A 34 0.38 6.85 -9.56
CA VAL A 34 1.77 6.59 -9.17
C VAL A 34 2.41 5.58 -10.12
N ASN A 35 3.57 5.96 -10.67
CA ASN A 35 4.32 5.10 -11.58
C ASN A 35 4.58 3.70 -10.97
N PRO A 36 4.41 2.61 -11.73
CA PRO A 36 4.63 1.24 -11.25
C PRO A 36 5.97 1.02 -10.53
N ARG A 37 7.07 1.58 -11.06
CA ARG A 37 8.40 1.48 -10.43
C ARG A 37 8.44 2.13 -9.05
N THR A 38 7.67 3.20 -8.85
CA THR A 38 7.56 3.88 -7.57
C THR A 38 6.73 3.07 -6.59
N VAL A 39 5.63 2.46 -7.05
CA VAL A 39 4.81 1.53 -6.26
C VAL A 39 5.67 0.37 -5.74
N ASP A 40 6.40 -0.31 -6.64
CA ASP A 40 7.22 -1.46 -6.28
C ASP A 40 8.34 -1.04 -5.31
N ARG A 41 9.01 0.09 -5.55
CA ARG A 41 10.04 0.62 -4.65
C ARG A 41 9.49 0.93 -3.24
N ILE A 42 8.29 1.48 -3.15
CA ILE A 42 7.63 1.76 -1.85
C ILE A 42 7.33 0.45 -1.14
N TYR A 43 6.75 -0.52 -1.87
CA TYR A 43 6.38 -1.80 -1.29
C TYR A 43 7.59 -2.61 -0.82
N SER A 44 8.64 -2.72 -1.64
CA SER A 44 9.88 -3.40 -1.24
C SER A 44 10.53 -2.77 -0.01
N ARG A 45 10.48 -1.44 0.13
CA ARG A 45 10.97 -0.74 1.33
C ARG A 45 10.15 -1.05 2.56
N ALA A 46 8.83 -1.15 2.44
CA ALA A 46 7.97 -1.54 3.56
C ALA A 46 8.33 -2.95 4.05
N ILE A 47 8.51 -3.90 3.14
CA ILE A 47 8.95 -5.28 3.48
C ILE A 47 10.32 -5.27 4.15
N ALA A 48 11.30 -4.53 3.61
CA ALA A 48 12.62 -4.40 4.21
C ALA A 48 12.61 -3.76 5.61
N ALA A 49 11.62 -2.90 5.89
CA ALA A 49 11.38 -2.30 7.20
C ALA A 49 10.60 -3.22 8.16
N GLY A 50 10.32 -4.47 7.78
CA GLY A 50 9.68 -5.47 8.65
C GLY A 50 8.15 -5.58 8.48
N PHE A 51 7.57 -4.93 7.47
CA PHE A 51 6.15 -5.12 7.16
C PHE A 51 5.88 -6.59 6.75
N LYS A 52 4.93 -7.25 7.43
CA LYS A 52 4.60 -8.67 7.20
C LYS A 52 3.33 -8.82 6.38
N LEU A 53 3.48 -9.41 5.19
CA LEU A 53 2.45 -9.60 4.15
C LEU A 53 1.20 -10.35 4.62
N ASN A 54 1.34 -11.27 5.59
CA ASN A 54 0.29 -12.22 5.96
C ASN A 54 -0.43 -11.88 7.27
N VAL A 55 -0.10 -10.75 7.90
CA VAL A 55 -0.88 -10.23 9.01
C VAL A 55 -1.90 -9.28 8.41
N LEU A 56 -3.20 -9.61 8.51
CA LEU A 56 -4.30 -8.73 8.12
C LEU A 56 -3.99 -7.31 8.61
N SER A 57 -3.57 -6.44 7.70
CA SER A 57 -3.07 -5.11 8.07
C SER A 57 -4.21 -4.20 8.52
N LEU A 58 -5.45 -4.59 8.18
CA LEU A 58 -6.70 -3.97 8.60
C LEU A 58 -7.63 -5.07 9.11
N LYS A 59 -7.98 -5.00 10.41
CA LYS A 59 -9.06 -5.78 10.99
C LYS A 59 -10.29 -4.89 11.06
N ILE A 60 -11.23 -5.07 10.13
CA ILE A 60 -12.55 -4.44 10.24
C ILE A 60 -13.29 -5.19 11.34
N LEU A 61 -13.44 -4.56 12.49
CA LEU A 61 -14.27 -5.10 13.57
C LEU A 61 -15.73 -4.79 13.22
N PRO A 62 -16.68 -5.72 13.42
CA PRO A 62 -18.10 -5.38 13.37
C PRO A 62 -18.35 -4.25 14.35
N GLN A 63 -18.99 -3.17 13.90
CA GLN A 63 -19.53 -2.17 14.83
C GLN A 63 -20.48 -2.91 15.78
N HIS A 64 -20.33 -2.67 17.09
CA HIS A 64 -21.27 -3.19 18.09
C HIS A 64 -22.69 -2.82 17.63
N VAL A 65 -23.51 -3.85 17.43
CA VAL A 65 -24.94 -3.73 17.15
C VAL A 65 -25.66 -3.33 18.44
#